data_AF-A0A321M2Q8-F1
#
_entry.id   AF-A0A321M2Q8-F1
#
_cell.length_a   1.000
_cell.length_b   1.000
_cell.length_c   1.000
_cell.angle_alpha   90.00
_cell.angle_beta   90.00
_cell.angle_gamma   90.00
#
_symmetry.space_group_name_H-M   'P 1'
#
loop_
_entity.id
_entity.type
_entity.pdbx_description
1 polymer ?
#
loop_
_entity_poly.entity_id
_entity_poly.type
_entity_poly.pdbx_seq_one_letter_code
_entity_poly.pdbx_strand_id
1 'polypeptide(L)'
;MIHRAKDLSPDQRAAIESLLGRRMLEDEAISIRAIESPPLSVERKQELLEQLKRYFDEVDAHRQAGSPQEAEEIINEAMKSVRPGYRSHQ
;
A
#
# COMPACT_ATOMS: atom_id res chain seq x y z
N MET A 1 -10.94 1.40 15.33
CA MET A 1 -10.16 0.74 16.41
C MET A 1 -9.04 -0.04 15.74
N ILE A 2 -7.81 0.05 16.25
CA ILE A 2 -6.64 -0.66 15.71
C ILE A 2 -6.17 -1.64 16.79
N HIS A 3 -6.10 -2.93 16.46
CA HIS A 3 -5.57 -3.99 17.30
C HIS A 3 -4.17 -4.39 16.85
N ARG A 4 -3.39 -5.05 17.71
CA ARG A 4 -2.20 -5.79 17.26
C ARG A 4 -2.57 -7.24 17.03
N ALA A 5 -1.92 -7.88 16.06
CA ALA A 5 -2.14 -9.28 15.74
C ALA A 5 -1.91 -10.22 16.93
N LYS A 6 -0.90 -9.93 17.76
CA LYS A 6 -0.62 -10.66 19.02
C LYS A 6 -1.75 -10.61 20.06
N ASP A 7 -2.62 -9.60 19.98
CA ASP A 7 -3.73 -9.43 20.92
C ASP A 7 -5.00 -10.15 20.46
N LEU A 8 -4.97 -10.79 19.28
CA LEU A 8 -6.09 -11.57 18.75
C LEU A 8 -6.15 -12.95 19.41
N SER A 9 -7.37 -13.42 19.66
CA SER A 9 -7.57 -14.84 20.01
C SER A 9 -7.13 -15.75 18.86
N PRO A 10 -6.76 -17.02 19.14
CA PRO A 10 -6.36 -17.98 18.11
C PRO A 10 -7.39 -18.12 16.97
N ASP A 11 -8.68 -18.14 17.31
CA ASP A 11 -9.77 -18.29 16.34
C ASP A 11 -9.90 -17.05 15.43
N GLN A 12 -9.80 -15.84 16.02
CA GLN A 12 -9.83 -14.59 15.25
C GLN A 12 -8.64 -14.50 14.29
N ARG A 13 -7.46 -14.89 14.75
CA ARG A 13 -6.24 -14.90 13.91
C ARG A 13 -6.40 -15.88 12.74
N ALA A 14 -6.84 -17.11 12.99
CA ALA A 14 -7.05 -18.09 11.94
C ALA A 14 -8.06 -17.62 10.88
N ALA A 15 -9.15 -16.98 11.30
CA ALA A 15 -10.14 -16.42 10.37
C ALA A 15 -9.56 -15.32 9.48
N ILE A 16 -8.77 -14.40 10.05
CA ILE A 16 -8.16 -13.31 9.29
C ILE A 16 -7.05 -13.83 8.37
N GLU A 17 -6.21 -14.76 8.84
CA GLU A 17 -5.16 -15.39 8.02
C GLU A 17 -5.76 -16.15 6.82
N SER A 18 -6.90 -16.80 7.00
CA SER A 18 -7.66 -17.44 5.92
C SER A 18 -8.12 -16.42 4.86
N LEU A 19 -8.64 -15.25 5.28
CA LEU A 19 -9.05 -14.18 4.36
C LEU A 19 -7.86 -13.53 3.64
N LEU A 20 -6.71 -13.39 4.32
CA LEU A 20 -5.50 -12.81 3.75
C LEU A 20 -4.74 -13.79 2.84
N GLY A 21 -4.94 -15.09 3.00
CA GLY A 21 -4.17 -16.14 2.31
C GLY A 21 -2.71 -16.25 2.78
N ARG A 22 -2.39 -15.68 3.95
CA ARG A 22 -1.04 -15.69 4.54
C ARG A 22 -1.10 -15.61 6.06
N ARG A 23 0.01 -15.95 6.72
CA ARG A 23 0.16 -15.73 8.16
C ARG A 23 0.33 -14.25 8.50
N MET A 24 -0.16 -13.87 9.67
CA MET A 24 0.00 -12.54 10.25
C MET A 24 1.29 -12.46 11.07
N LEU A 25 1.96 -11.31 11.01
CA LEU A 25 3.11 -11.02 11.88
C LEU A 25 2.63 -10.60 13.27
N GLU A 26 3.37 -10.91 14.33
CA GLU A 26 2.96 -10.61 15.71
C GLU A 26 2.68 -9.13 15.96
N ASP A 27 3.51 -8.25 15.39
CA ASP A 27 3.39 -6.80 15.57
C ASP A 27 2.53 -6.11 14.50
N GLU A 28 1.91 -6.89 13.60
CA GLU A 28 1.05 -6.37 12.54
C GLU A 28 -0.14 -5.61 13.16
N ALA A 29 -0.38 -4.40 12.68
CA ALA A 29 -1.50 -3.57 13.12
C ALA A 29 -2.75 -3.89 12.29
N ILE A 30 -3.85 -4.21 12.95
CA ILE A 30 -5.09 -4.70 12.35
C ILE A 30 -6.21 -3.71 12.60
N SER A 31 -6.78 -3.19 11.52
CA SER A 31 -7.94 -2.30 11.55
C SER A 31 -9.09 -2.94 10.78
N ILE A 32 -10.14 -3.35 11.48
CA ILE A 32 -11.35 -3.86 10.85
C ILE A 32 -12.32 -2.69 10.64
N ARG A 33 -12.79 -2.50 9.41
CA ARG A 33 -13.79 -1.50 9.05
C ARG A 33 -14.93 -2.18 8.30
N ALA A 34 -16.14 -2.07 8.83
CA ALA A 34 -17.35 -2.36 8.07
C ALA A 34 -17.68 -1.11 7.25
N ILE A 35 -17.54 -1.20 5.93
CA ILE A 35 -17.84 -0.11 5.01
C ILE A 35 -18.98 -0.59 4.13
N GLU A 36 -20.13 0.05 4.25
CA GLU A 36 -21.17 -0.07 3.24
C GLU A 36 -20.68 0.66 1.99
N SER A 37 -20.57 -0.06 0.87
CA SER A 37 -20.25 0.60 -0.39
C SER A 37 -21.41 1.54 -0.73
N PRO A 38 -21.17 2.85 -0.93
CA PRO A 38 -22.24 3.73 -1.35
C PRO A 38 -22.83 3.18 -2.65
N PRO A 39 -24.17 3.20 -2.81
CA PRO A 39 -24.80 2.75 -4.04
C PRO A 39 -24.37 3.69 -5.18
N LEU A 40 -23.31 3.30 -5.88
CA LEU A 40 -22.83 3.99 -7.07
C LEU A 40 -23.49 3.34 -8.29
N SER A 41 -24.20 4.14 -9.07
CA SER A 41 -24.68 3.72 -10.38
C SER A 41 -23.50 3.35 -11.29
N VAL A 42 -23.77 2.54 -12.31
CA VAL A 42 -22.74 2.12 -13.26
C VAL A 42 -22.14 3.34 -13.98
N GLU A 43 -22.99 4.32 -14.32
CA GLU A 43 -22.61 5.57 -14.96
C GLU A 43 -21.69 6.38 -14.06
N ARG A 44 -22.01 6.50 -12.76
CA ARG A 44 -21.18 7.24 -11.81
C ARG A 44 -19.82 6.57 -11.59
N LYS A 45 -19.76 5.23 -11.61
CA LYS A 45 -18.48 4.50 -11.55
C LYS A 45 -17.62 4.79 -12.78
N GLN A 46 -18.21 4.78 -13.96
CA GLN A 46 -17.48 5.11 -15.20
C GLN A 46 -16.95 6.54 -15.17
N GLU A 47 -17.77 7.50 -14.76
CA GLU A 47 -17.35 8.90 -14.64
C GLU A 47 -16.16 9.07 -13.67
N LEU A 48 -16.21 8.43 -12.50
CA LEU A 48 -15.12 8.44 -11.53
C LEU A 48 -13.85 7.81 -12.09
N LEU A 49 -13.97 6.71 -12.84
CA LEU A 49 -12.83 6.07 -13.48
C LEU A 49 -12.17 7.01 -14.50
N GLU A 50 -12.96 7.69 -15.32
CA GLU A 50 -12.44 8.66 -16.30
C GLU A 50 -11.86 9.92 -15.64
N GLN A 51 -12.37 10.34 -14.48
CA GLN A 51 -11.74 11.40 -13.69
C GLN A 51 -10.38 10.94 -13.14
N LEU A 52 -10.30 9.71 -12.62
CA LEU A 52 -9.09 9.17 -12.04
C LEU A 52 -7.99 8.98 -13.10
N LYS A 53 -8.34 8.49 -14.30
CA LYS A 53 -7.42 8.40 -15.44
C LYS A 53 -6.85 9.76 -15.80
N ARG A 54 -7.71 10.77 -15.98
CA ARG A 54 -7.27 12.14 -16.29
C ARG A 54 -6.34 12.71 -15.24
N TYR A 55 -6.62 12.45 -13.96
CA TYR A 55 -5.73 12.87 -12.88
C TYR A 55 -4.35 12.20 -12.97
N PHE A 56 -4.30 10.89 -13.26
CA PHE A 56 -3.02 10.22 -13.45
C PHE A 56 -2.28 10.71 -14.70
N ASP A 57 -2.99 10.95 -15.80
CA ASP A 57 -2.39 11.53 -17.01
C ASP A 57 -1.78 12.92 -16.73
N GLU A 58 -2.44 13.74 -15.91
CA GLU A 58 -1.91 15.03 -15.48
C GLU A 58 -0.65 14.86 -14.63
N VAL A 59 -0.66 13.96 -13.65
CA VAL A 59 0.51 13.66 -12.82
C VAL A 59 1.68 13.18 -13.66
N ASP A 60 1.41 12.27 -14.61
CA ASP A 60 2.43 11.72 -15.51
C ASP A 60 2.96 12.77 -16.49
N ALA A 61 2.12 13.70 -16.96
CA ALA A 61 2.57 14.81 -17.81
C ALA A 61 3.51 15.78 -17.07
N HIS A 62 3.31 15.98 -15.76
CA HIS A 62 4.18 16.80 -14.92
C HIS A 62 5.38 16.03 -14.36
N ARG A 63 5.46 14.72 -14.57
CA ARG A 63 6.56 13.89 -14.10
C ARG A 63 7.83 14.26 -14.86
N GLN A 64 8.85 14.69 -14.13
CA GLN A 64 10.20 14.74 -14.69
C GLN A 64 10.77 13.31 -14.74
N ALA A 65 11.20 12.89 -15.92
CA ALA A 65 11.89 11.62 -16.08
C ALA A 65 13.24 11.72 -15.37
N GLY A 66 13.37 11.04 -14.23
CA GLY A 66 14.67 10.84 -13.58
C GLY A 66 15.51 9.84 -14.38
N SER A 67 16.82 10.04 -14.39
CA SER A 67 17.73 9.05 -14.95
C SER A 67 17.67 7.73 -14.14
N PRO A 68 18.01 6.58 -14.74
CA PRO A 68 18.12 5.33 -14.00
C PRO A 68 19.08 5.44 -12.80
N GLN A 69 20.11 6.28 -12.93
CA GLN A 69 21.07 6.54 -11.86
C GLN A 69 20.45 7.32 -10.71
N GLU A 70 19.66 8.36 -10.97
CA GLU A 70 18.92 9.09 -9.93
C GLU A 70 17.94 8.18 -9.19
N ALA A 71 17.26 7.29 -9.90
CA ALA A 71 16.37 6.31 -9.27
C ALA A 71 17.13 5.39 -8.30
N GLU A 72 18.29 4.90 -8.73
CA GLU A 72 19.16 4.04 -7.91
C GLU A 72 19.73 4.80 -6.70
N GLU A 73 20.10 6.07 -6.88
CA GLU A 73 20.56 6.94 -5.80
C GLU A 73 19.47 7.19 -4.75
N ILE A 74 18.23 7.45 -5.16
CA ILE A 74 17.08 7.62 -4.25
C ILE A 74 16.83 6.34 -3.45
N ILE A 75 16.85 5.18 -4.11
CA ILE A 75 16.67 3.88 -3.45
C ILE A 75 17.80 3.64 -2.45
N ASN A 76 19.04 3.88 -2.86
CA ASN A 76 20.22 3.69 -2.00
C ASN A 76 20.23 4.63 -0.79
N GLU A 77 19.81 5.88 -0.96
CA GLU A 77 19.68 6.86 0.12
C GLU A 77 18.61 6.41 1.14
N ALA A 78 17.42 6.04 0.67
CA ALA A 78 16.36 5.51 1.51
C ALA A 78 16.80 4.23 2.26
N MET A 79 17.50 3.32 1.58
CA MET A 79 18.01 2.08 2.18
C MET A 79 19.07 2.34 3.24
N LYS A 80 19.99 3.30 3.03
CA LYS A 80 20.99 3.71 4.04
C LYS A 80 20.34 4.37 5.25
N SER A 81 19.30 5.18 5.05
CA SER A 81 18.53 5.82 6.12
C SER A 81 17.86 4.80 7.04
N VAL A 82 17.20 3.79 6.46
CA VAL A 82 16.51 2.73 7.22
C VAL A 82 17.48 1.66 7.74
N ARG A 83 18.58 1.42 7.02
CA ARG A 83 19.59 0.40 7.34
C ARG A 83 21.00 0.98 7.19
N PRO A 84 21.59 1.54 8.27
CA PRO A 84 22.91 2.17 8.22
C PRO A 84 24.06 1.26 7.72
N GLY A 85 23.88 -0.06 7.77
CA GLY A 85 24.83 -1.04 7.24
C GLY A 85 24.62 -1.44 5.77
N TYR A 86 23.64 -0.87 5.08
CA TYR A 86 23.34 -1.21 3.69
C TYR A 86 24.47 -0.75 2.75
N ARG A 87 24.91 -1.66 1.88
CA ARG A 87 25.87 -1.39 0.80
C ARG A 87 25.18 -1.64 -0.53
N SER A 88 25.17 -0.63 -1.38
CA SER A 88 24.69 -0.74 -2.75
C SER A 88 25.59 -1.70 -3.53
N HIS A 89 25.00 -2.63 -4.28
CA HIS A 89 25.74 -3.48 -5.19
C HIS A 89 26.09 -2.64 -6.44
N GLN A 90 27.39 -2.40 -6.66
CA GLN A 90 27.88 -1.90 -7.96
C GLN A 90 27.79 -2.99 -9.01
#